data_AF-A0A1Q8FJ92-F1
#
_entry.id   AF-A0A1Q8FJ92-F1
#
_cell.length_a   1.000
_cell.length_b   1.000
_cell.length_c   1.000
_cell.angle_alpha   90.00
_cell.angle_beta   90.00
_cell.angle_gamma   90.00
#
_symmetry.space_group_name_H-M   'P 1'
#
loop_
_entity.id
_entity.type
_entity.pdbx_description
1 polymer ?
#
loop_
_entity_poly.entity_id
_entity_poly.type
_entity_poly.pdbx_seq_one_letter_code
_entity_poly.pdbx_strand_id
1 'polypeptide(L)' 'MAAAEIVGPQATPKGLRHTFGTHAMLQGVPITLVKKWMGHARLQTTEIYLDVIGPEERDLARKMWVSTPYQE' A
#
# COMPACT_ATOMS: atom_id res chain seq x y z
N MET A 1 -18.63 0.05 -5.98
CA MET A 1 -17.89 -1.20 -6.27
C MET A 1 -18.36 -1.83 -7.56
N ALA A 2 -19.67 -2.00 -7.79
CA ALA A 2 -20.21 -2.51 -9.06
C ALA A 2 -19.68 -1.79 -10.32
N ALA A 3 -19.62 -0.44 -10.31
CA ALA A 3 -19.12 0.33 -11.45
C ALA A 3 -17.62 0.10 -11.77
N ALA A 4 -16.85 -0.42 -10.81
CA ALA A 4 -15.44 -0.78 -10.99
C ALA A 4 -15.23 -2.30 -10.99
N GLU A 5 -16.32 -3.06 -11.09
CA GLU A 5 -16.32 -4.54 -11.14
C GLU A 5 -15.60 -5.21 -9.97
N ILE A 6 -15.52 -4.54 -8.81
CA ILE A 6 -14.91 -5.10 -7.61
C ILE A 6 -15.90 -6.06 -6.96
N VAL A 7 -15.57 -7.36 -6.98
CA VAL A 7 -16.39 -8.46 -6.47
C VAL A 7 -15.64 -9.29 -5.42
N GLY A 8 -16.38 -10.04 -4.59
CA GLY A 8 -15.81 -10.94 -3.57
C GLY A 8 -15.70 -10.33 -2.17
N PRO A 9 -15.07 -11.03 -1.21
CA PRO A 9 -15.05 -10.64 0.21
C PRO A 9 -14.40 -9.28 0.50
N GLN A 10 -13.44 -8.87 -0.35
CA GLN A 10 -12.76 -7.59 -0.27
C GLN A 10 -13.56 -6.43 -0.89
N ALA A 11 -14.69 -6.71 -1.54
CA ALA A 11 -15.63 -5.71 -1.99
C ALA A 11 -16.40 -5.11 -0.79
N THR A 12 -15.66 -4.42 0.09
CA THR A 12 -16.15 -3.71 1.27
C THR A 12 -15.32 -2.44 1.49
N PRO A 13 -15.83 -1.43 2.22
CA PRO A 13 -15.04 -0.25 2.58
C PRO A 13 -13.71 -0.58 3.29
N LYS A 14 -13.70 -1.63 4.13
CA LYS A 14 -12.49 -2.11 4.79
C LYS A 14 -11.48 -2.66 3.79
N GLY A 15 -11.94 -3.47 2.82
CA GLY A 15 -11.09 -3.99 1.75
C GLY A 15 -10.46 -2.88 0.94
N LEU A 16 -11.25 -1.88 0.50
CA LEU A 16 -10.72 -0.72 -0.23
C LEU A 16 -9.70 0.07 0.58
N ARG A 17 -9.97 0.32 1.86
CA ARG A 17 -9.02 0.97 2.77
C ARG A 17 -7.73 0.17 2.91
N HIS A 18 -7.82 -1.15 2.95
CA HIS A 18 -6.66 -2.02 3.06
C HIS A 18 -5.82 -1.97 1.78
N THR A 19 -6.45 -2.14 0.61
CA THR A 19 -5.79 -2.04 -0.69
C THR A 19 -5.15 -0.67 -0.90
N PHE A 20 -5.77 0.42 -0.45
CA PHE A 20 -5.16 1.75 -0.49
C PHE A 20 -3.82 1.80 0.27
N GLY A 21 -3.79 1.28 1.51
CA GLY A 21 -2.57 1.24 2.32
C GLY A 21 -1.47 0.42 1.66
N THR A 22 -1.78 -0.81 1.24
CA THR A 22 -0.85 -1.71 0.55
C THR A 22 -0.33 -1.10 -0.75
N HIS A 23 -1.22 -0.57 -1.60
CA HIS A 23 -0.84 0.02 -2.87
C HIS A 23 0.06 1.25 -2.69
N ALA A 24 -0.22 2.10 -1.70
CA ALA A 24 0.64 3.26 -1.41
C ALA A 24 2.06 2.82 -1.01
N MET A 25 2.20 1.75 -0.22
CA MET A 25 3.53 1.18 0.10
C MET A 25 4.20 0.62 -1.16
N LEU A 26 3.46 -0.10 -2.00
CA LEU A 26 3.95 -0.60 -3.29
C LEU A 26 4.30 0.50 -4.28
N GLN A 27 3.84 1.74 -4.10
CA GLN A 27 4.27 2.91 -4.87
C GLN A 27 5.43 3.68 -4.22
N GLY A 28 5.88 3.25 -3.04
CA GLY A 28 7.02 3.87 -2.34
C GLY A 28 6.63 5.13 -1.57
N VAL A 29 5.35 5.34 -1.28
CA VAL A 29 4.90 6.44 -0.44
C VAL A 29 5.44 6.22 0.98
N PRO A 30 6.02 7.24 1.62
CA PRO A 30 6.45 7.15 3.01
C PRO A 30 5.31 6.71 3.96
N ILE A 31 5.57 5.71 4.80
CA ILE A 31 4.59 5.18 5.77
C ILE A 31 4.02 6.26 6.72
N THR A 32 4.80 7.30 7.02
CA THR A 32 4.36 8.43 7.85
C THR A 32 3.27 9.27 7.16
N LEU A 33 3.32 9.42 5.83
CA LEU A 33 2.27 10.08 5.06
C LEU A 33 1.02 9.21 4.99
N VAL A 34 1.19 7.90 4.77
CA VAL A 34 0.05 6.97 4.75
C VAL A 34 -0.65 6.92 6.11
N LYS A 35 0.10 6.86 7.22
CA LYS A 35 -0.44 7.01 8.59
C LYS A 35 -1.28 8.28 8.72
N LYS A 36 -0.76 9.42 8.23
CA LYS A 36 -1.45 10.72 8.28
C LYS A 36 -2.75 10.69 7.47
N TRP A 37 -2.72 10.22 6.22
CA TRP A 37 -3.90 10.16 5.35
C TRP A 37 -4.97 9.22 5.88
N MET A 38 -4.57 8.12 6.48
CA MET A 38 -5.48 7.14 7.05
C MET A 38 -5.97 7.53 8.46
N GLY A 39 -5.40 8.57 9.07
CA GLY A 39 -5.77 9.02 10.41
C GLY A 39 -5.39 8.02 11.51
N HIS A 40 -4.36 7.21 11.30
CA HIS A 40 -3.91 6.26 12.33
C HIS A 40 -3.18 6.99 13.45
N ALA A 41 -3.60 6.73 14.70
CA ALA A 41 -2.96 7.32 15.88
C ALA A 41 -1.51 6.85 16.04
N ARG A 42 -1.27 5.55 15.83
CA ARG A 42 0.01 4.86 16.02
C ARG A 42 0.58 4.37 14.69
N LEU A 43 1.90 4.40 14.55
CA LEU A 43 2.56 3.92 13.32
C LEU A 43 2.39 2.41 13.15
N GLN A 44 2.39 1.66 14.26
CA GLN A 44 2.20 0.21 14.33
C GLN A 44 0.90 -0.25 13.65
N THR A 45 -0.16 0.56 13.69
CA THR A 45 -1.42 0.24 12.98
C THR A 45 -1.26 0.31 11.45
N THR A 46 -0.28 1.08 10.97
CA THR A 46 0.01 1.26 9.54
C THR A 46 1.06 0.26 9.06
N GLU A 47 1.93 -0.23 9.95
CA GLU A 47 2.98 -1.22 9.64
C GLU A 47 2.42 -2.53 9.06
N ILE A 48 1.15 -2.85 9.32
CA ILE A 48 0.47 -4.00 8.70
C ILE A 48 0.48 -3.96 7.16
N TYR A 49 0.65 -2.78 6.54
CA TYR A 49 0.72 -2.64 5.09
C TYR A 49 2.11 -2.92 4.51
N LEU A 50 3.13 -3.07 5.36
CA LEU A 50 4.47 -3.49 4.99
C LEU A 50 4.64 -5.01 5.01
N ASP A 51 3.75 -5.73 5.70
CA ASP A 51 3.77 -7.19 5.83
C ASP A 51 3.09 -7.88 4.63
N VAL A 52 3.52 -7.49 3.43
CA VAL A 52 3.06 -8.10 2.17
C VAL A 52 3.87 -9.35 1.86
N ILE A 53 3.24 -10.34 1.23
CA ILE A 53 3.88 -11.61 0.88
C ILE A 53 3.77 -11.86 -0.62
N GLY A 54 4.70 -12.64 -1.19
CA GLY A 54 4.56 -13.15 -2.56
C GLY A 54 4.95 -12.14 -3.65
N PRO A 55 4.10 -11.87 -4.68
CA PRO A 55 4.43 -10.90 -5.73
C PRO A 55 4.74 -9.49 -5.20
N GLU A 56 3.96 -9.00 -4.26
CA GLU A 56 4.06 -7.67 -3.67
C GLU A 56 5.38 -7.47 -2.91
N GLU A 57 5.79 -8.48 -2.14
CA GLU A 57 7.08 -8.51 -1.45
C GLU A 57 8.25 -8.42 -2.45
N ARG A 58 8.17 -9.20 -3.54
CA ARG A 58 9.17 -9.19 -4.60
C ARG A 58 9.23 -7.84 -5.31
N ASP A 59 8.09 -7.19 -5.52
CA ASP A 59 8.01 -5.87 -6.13
C ASP A 59 8.62 -4.79 -5.23
N LEU A 60 8.39 -4.85 -3.91
CA LEU A 60 9.08 -3.98 -2.95
C LEU A 60 10.60 -4.20 -2.98
N ALA A 61 11.05 -5.45 -2.93
CA ALA A 61 12.47 -5.78 -2.95
C ALA A 61 13.15 -5.30 -4.24
N ARG A 62 12.46 -5.36 -5.39
CA ARG A 62 12.99 -4.90 -6.68
C ARG A 62 13.36 -3.42 -6.67
N LYS A 63 12.63 -2.59 -5.91
CA LYS A 63 12.89 -1.14 -5.82
C LYS A 63 14.24 -0.80 -5.19
N MET A 64 14.83 -1.70 -4.41
CA MET A 64 16.17 -1.50 -3.85
C MET A 64 17.25 -1.36 -4.93
N TRP A 65 17.02 -1.97 -6.10
CA TRP A 65 18.04 -2.12 -7.15
C TRP A 65 17.70 -1.37 -8.44
N VAL A 66 16.45 -0.96 -8.62
CA VAL A 66 16.04 -0.12 -9.75
C VAL A 66 16.13 1.33 -9.28
N SER A 67 17.30 1.94 -9.47
CA SER A 67 17.46 3.38 -9.30
C SER A 67 16.61 4.09 -10.36
N THR A 68 15.53 4.77 -9.95
CA THR A 68 14.99 5.85 -10.76
C THR A 68 16.16 6.81 -11.03
N PRO A 69 16.55 7.08 -12.27
CA PRO A 69 17.57 8.10 -12.51
C PRO A 69 17.05 9.40 -11.90
N TYR A 70 17.88 10.06 -11.11
CA TYR A 70 17.61 11.41 -10.61
C TYR A 70 17.28 12.27 -11.83
N GLN A 71 16.03 12.73 -11.92
CA GLN A 71 15.61 13.71 -12.92
C GLN A 71 15.77 15.07 -12.23
N GLU A 72 16.64 15.91 -12.79
CA GLU A 72 16.85 17.32 -12.36
C GLU A 72 15.57 18.15 -12.51
#